data_AF-A0A5E4B0A3-F1
#
_entry.id   AF-A0A5E4B0A3-F1
#
_cell.length_a   1.000
_cell.length_b   1.000
_cell.length_c   1.000
_cell.angle_alpha   90.00
_cell.angle_beta   90.00
_cell.angle_gamma   90.00
#
_symmetry.space_group_name_H-M   'P 1'
#
loop_
_entity.id
_entity.type
_entity.pdbx_description
1 polymer ?
#
loop_
_entity_poly.entity_id
_entity_poly.type
_entity_poly.pdbx_seq_one_letter_code
_entity_poly.pdbx_strand_id
1 'polypeptide(L)'
;MLTQAQSLSSSEDDPNGHSSLSEGELSRNLQESVKHRILYLSEQLKVEKASRDENTVSYLRLVSKADRHQAPHIRQAFEKVNQRTSATIAQIERRLCQCHQQLQELEEDCRSKGSVLKVESSLDNCEQPSAKATVSKSPKLGGEDGLSSNLPDVTRPFTLESHFSDLQQENFSETKHVSQKRKLQLQKVKEELTEVNKFHIDLQVYYQDLKGRYLMDLQMSLESLQEKKCR
;
A
#
# COMPACT_ATOMS: atom_id res chain seq x y z
N MET A 1 -63.89 -36.66 30.62
CA MET A 1 -62.51 -36.72 31.16
C MET A 1 -61.89 -37.99 30.57
N LEU A 2 -61.06 -37.89 29.52
CA LEU A 2 -59.59 -37.81 29.58
C LEU A 2 -59.03 -39.01 30.38
N THR A 3 -58.24 -39.94 29.82
CA THR A 3 -57.04 -39.76 29.01
C THR A 3 -56.66 -41.05 28.25
N GLN A 4 -56.22 -40.90 26.99
CA GLN A 4 -55.31 -41.84 26.32
C GLN A 4 -53.89 -41.55 26.78
N ALA A 5 -53.10 -42.58 27.11
CA ALA A 5 -51.67 -42.46 27.29
C ALA A 5 -50.96 -42.91 26.01
N GLN A 6 -50.58 -41.93 25.18
CA GLN A 6 -49.67 -42.09 24.07
C GLN A 6 -48.24 -42.14 24.62
N SER A 7 -47.52 -43.23 24.34
CA SER A 7 -46.08 -43.32 24.50
C SER A 7 -45.41 -42.37 23.51
N LEU A 8 -44.81 -41.30 24.02
CA LEU A 8 -43.90 -40.45 23.25
C LEU A 8 -42.52 -41.11 23.24
N SER A 9 -42.15 -41.60 22.06
CA SER A 9 -40.79 -41.96 21.71
C SER A 9 -39.91 -40.72 21.82
N SER A 10 -39.03 -40.73 22.83
CA SER A 10 -37.89 -39.83 22.92
C SER A 10 -36.90 -40.25 21.83
N SER A 11 -36.66 -39.37 20.87
CA SER A 11 -35.68 -39.57 19.82
C SER A 11 -35.16 -38.21 19.38
N GLU A 12 -33.86 -38.06 19.59
CA GLU A 12 -32.94 -37.13 18.91
C GLU A 12 -32.83 -35.75 19.56
N ASP A 13 -32.04 -35.80 20.63
CA ASP A 13 -31.09 -34.79 21.07
C ASP A 13 -30.29 -34.28 19.85
N ASP A 14 -30.66 -33.10 19.32
CA ASP A 14 -29.89 -32.34 18.35
C ASP A 14 -29.21 -31.17 19.07
N PRO A 15 -28.05 -31.38 19.71
CA PRO A 15 -27.16 -30.28 19.99
C PRO A 15 -26.36 -30.06 18.70
N ASN A 16 -26.34 -28.82 18.23
CA ASN A 16 -25.11 -28.07 18.05
C ASN A 16 -25.20 -27.14 16.85
N GLY A 17 -25.63 -25.91 17.12
CA GLY A 17 -25.40 -24.77 16.25
C GLY A 17 -23.91 -24.50 16.11
N HIS A 18 -23.29 -25.13 15.13
CA HIS A 18 -22.00 -24.70 14.63
C HIS A 18 -22.19 -24.25 13.19
N SER A 19 -22.39 -22.93 13.04
CA SER A 19 -22.06 -22.22 11.82
C SER A 19 -20.57 -22.42 11.54
N SER A 20 -20.20 -23.59 11.03
CA SER A 20 -18.87 -23.84 10.50
C SER A 20 -18.77 -23.08 9.20
N LEU A 21 -18.43 -21.79 9.31
CA LEU A 21 -18.02 -20.95 8.20
C LEU A 21 -17.06 -21.78 7.34
N SER A 22 -17.46 -22.02 6.09
CA SER A 22 -16.66 -22.80 5.15
C SER A 22 -15.26 -22.19 5.07
N GLU A 23 -14.21 -23.01 4.94
CA GLU A 23 -12.83 -22.56 4.76
C GLU A 23 -12.71 -21.47 3.68
N GLY A 24 -13.52 -21.58 2.61
CA GLY A 24 -13.57 -20.57 1.55
C GLY A 24 -14.17 -19.23 2.01
N GLU A 25 -15.10 -19.22 2.96
CA GLU A 25 -15.70 -18.01 3.51
C GLU A 25 -14.75 -17.31 4.51
N LEU A 26 -14.01 -18.09 5.31
CA LEU A 26 -12.93 -17.55 6.16
C LEU A 26 -11.82 -16.91 5.31
N SER A 27 -11.41 -17.55 4.22
CA SER A 27 -10.39 -17.01 3.31
C SER A 27 -10.84 -15.71 2.64
N ARG A 28 -12.10 -15.62 2.20
CA ARG A 28 -12.68 -14.39 1.63
C ARG A 28 -12.73 -13.25 2.64
N ASN A 29 -13.19 -13.54 3.86
CA ASN A 29 -13.26 -12.56 4.95
C ASN A 29 -11.86 -12.03 5.33
N LEU A 30 -10.85 -12.91 5.36
CA LEU A 30 -9.46 -12.52 5.62
C LEU A 30 -8.94 -11.62 4.51
N GLN A 31 -9.14 -11.98 3.24
CA GLN A 31 -8.74 -11.16 2.09
C GLN A 31 -9.39 -9.77 2.12
N GLU A 32 -10.69 -9.70 2.44
CA GLU A 32 -11.41 -8.44 2.60
C GLU A 32 -10.86 -7.58 3.75
N SER A 33 -10.53 -8.21 4.89
CA SER A 33 -9.93 -7.50 6.02
C SER A 33 -8.56 -6.88 5.67
N VAL A 34 -7.74 -7.59 4.88
CA VAL A 34 -6.45 -7.07 4.39
C VAL A 34 -6.66 -5.92 3.40
N LYS A 35 -7.62 -6.05 2.47
CA LYS A 35 -7.98 -4.95 1.54
C LYS A 35 -8.43 -3.69 2.29
N HIS A 36 -9.30 -3.85 3.29
CA HIS A 36 -9.72 -2.74 4.14
C HIS A 36 -8.53 -2.12 4.89
N ARG A 37 -7.60 -2.95 5.39
CA ARG A 37 -6.39 -2.46 6.05
C ARG A 37 -5.48 -1.66 5.12
N ILE A 38 -5.32 -2.08 3.87
CA ILE A 38 -4.57 -1.36 2.84
C ILE A 38 -5.20 0.02 2.59
N LEU A 39 -6.52 0.08 2.41
CA LEU A 39 -7.23 1.34 2.20
C LEU A 39 -7.01 2.29 3.39
N TYR A 40 -7.21 1.79 4.61
CA TYR A 40 -7.01 2.57 5.82
C TYR A 40 -5.59 3.13 5.94
N LEU A 41 -4.57 2.29 5.78
CA LEU A 41 -3.17 2.72 5.89
C LEU A 41 -2.78 3.68 4.75
N SER A 42 -3.36 3.53 3.56
CA SER A 42 -3.13 4.43 2.43
C SER A 42 -3.68 5.82 2.70
N GLU A 43 -4.89 5.93 3.27
CA GLU A 43 -5.45 7.21 3.69
C GLU A 43 -4.66 7.81 4.85
N GLN A 44 -4.25 7.01 5.82
CA GLN A 44 -3.39 7.47 6.92
C GLN A 44 -2.06 8.04 6.39
N LEU A 45 -1.45 7.39 5.39
CA LEU A 45 -0.23 7.86 4.74
C LEU A 45 -0.43 9.22 4.05
N LYS A 46 -1.56 9.41 3.35
CA LYS A 46 -1.90 10.68 2.70
C LYS A 46 -2.04 11.80 3.72
N VAL A 47 -2.79 11.56 4.80
CA VAL A 47 -3.01 12.54 5.88
C VAL A 47 -1.68 12.92 6.54
N GLU A 48 -0.82 11.95 6.85
CA GLU A 48 0.47 12.22 7.51
C GLU A 48 1.42 13.00 6.58
N LYS A 49 1.44 12.68 5.27
CA LYS A 49 2.21 13.44 4.27
C LYS A 49 1.70 14.88 4.14
N ALA A 50 0.39 15.08 4.07
CA ALA A 50 -0.21 16.41 4.02
C ALA A 50 0.09 17.23 5.28
N SER A 51 0.00 16.61 6.47
CA SER A 51 0.35 17.25 7.74
C SER A 51 1.83 17.68 7.80
N ARG A 52 2.74 16.86 7.26
CA ARG A 52 4.16 17.21 7.14
C ARG A 52 4.37 18.42 6.24
N ASP A 53 3.66 18.49 5.13
CA ASP A 53 3.76 19.60 4.17
C ASP A 53 3.22 20.90 4.78
N GLU A 54 2.09 20.85 5.47
CA GLU A 54 1.56 21.98 6.25
C GLU A 54 2.54 22.45 7.34
N ASN A 55 3.16 21.50 8.05
CA ASN A 55 4.18 21.81 9.06
C ASN A 55 5.39 22.53 8.44
N THR A 56 5.83 22.07 7.27
CA THR A 56 6.93 22.69 6.50
C THR A 56 6.57 24.12 6.11
N VAL A 57 5.36 24.35 5.58
CA VAL A 57 4.88 25.70 5.24
C VAL A 57 4.82 26.60 6.47
N SER A 58 4.32 26.09 7.60
CA SER A 58 4.27 26.83 8.86
C SER A 58 5.66 27.20 9.38
N TYR A 59 6.61 26.25 9.34
CA TYR A 59 8.00 26.48 9.70
C TYR A 59 8.64 27.59 8.86
N LEU A 60 8.48 27.55 7.53
CA LEU A 60 9.01 28.58 6.63
C LEU A 60 8.43 29.97 6.95
N ARG A 61 7.14 30.04 7.30
CA ARG A 61 6.50 31.29 7.72
C ARG A 61 7.01 31.81 9.06
N LEU A 62 7.26 30.92 10.02
CA LEU A 62 7.78 31.29 11.34
C LEU A 62 9.24 31.75 11.24
N VAL A 63 10.09 30.99 10.56
CA VAL A 63 11.52 31.31 10.45
C VAL A 63 11.78 32.59 9.68
N SER A 64 10.93 32.94 8.70
CA SER A 64 11.05 34.19 7.93
C SER A 64 10.71 35.45 8.74
N LYS A 65 9.96 35.31 9.85
CA LYS A 65 9.63 36.41 10.76
C LYS A 65 10.45 36.40 12.05
N ALA A 66 11.24 35.35 12.27
CA ALA A 66 11.99 35.14 13.50
C ALA A 66 13.31 35.91 13.49
N ASP A 67 13.67 36.45 14.65
CA ASP A 67 14.99 37.03 14.88
C ASP A 67 16.10 35.95 15.04
N ARG A 68 17.36 36.40 15.14
CA ARG A 68 18.53 35.52 15.25
C ARG A 68 18.52 34.64 16.50
N HIS A 69 17.81 35.02 17.55
CA HIS A 69 17.73 34.28 18.81
C HIS A 69 16.58 33.25 18.79
N GLN A 70 15.46 33.57 18.14
CA GLN A 70 14.30 32.68 18.03
C GLN A 70 14.47 31.61 16.95
N ALA A 71 15.15 31.92 15.85
CA ALA A 71 15.29 31.01 14.71
C ALA A 71 15.90 29.63 15.05
N PRO A 72 16.92 29.50 15.93
CA PRO A 72 17.41 28.20 16.39
C PRO A 72 16.35 27.36 17.12
N HIS A 73 15.54 27.97 17.98
CA HIS A 73 14.48 27.27 18.72
C HIS A 73 13.37 26.78 17.78
N ILE A 74 12.99 27.61 16.81
CA ILE A 74 12.01 27.24 15.78
C ILE A 74 12.52 26.08 14.93
N ARG A 75 13.80 26.10 14.52
CA ARG A 75 14.45 25.00 13.81
C ARG A 75 14.43 23.70 14.61
N GLN A 76 14.82 23.75 15.87
CA GLN A 76 14.85 22.57 16.73
C GLN A 76 13.45 21.96 16.92
N ALA A 77 12.43 22.80 17.10
CA ALA A 77 11.05 22.34 17.20
C ALA A 77 10.59 21.66 15.90
N PHE A 78 10.90 22.26 14.74
CA PHE A 78 10.60 21.68 13.43
C PHE A 78 11.29 20.33 13.23
N GLU A 79 12.59 20.22 13.50
CA GLU A 79 13.33 18.96 13.37
C GLU A 79 12.73 17.84 14.21
N LYS A 80 12.34 18.14 15.46
CA LYS A 80 11.71 17.15 16.33
C LYS A 80 10.38 16.64 15.77
N VAL A 81 9.55 17.55 15.24
CA VAL A 81 8.28 17.18 14.61
C VAL A 81 8.53 16.38 13.33
N ASN A 82 9.44 16.84 12.48
CA ASN A 82 9.77 16.20 11.21
C ASN A 82 10.36 14.79 11.40
N GLN A 83 11.20 14.58 12.41
CA GLN A 83 11.71 13.25 12.77
C GLN A 83 10.58 12.30 13.15
N ARG A 84 9.65 12.75 14.00
CA ARG A 84 8.49 11.94 14.42
C ARG A 84 7.60 11.60 13.23
N THR A 85 7.23 12.59 12.43
CA THR A 85 6.39 12.40 11.25
C THR A 85 7.06 11.50 10.21
N SER A 86 8.37 11.64 10.00
CA SER A 86 9.13 10.75 9.10
C SER A 86 9.14 9.31 9.60
N ALA A 87 9.31 9.09 10.91
CA ALA A 87 9.24 7.75 11.50
C ALA A 87 7.83 7.14 11.35
N THR A 88 6.77 7.92 11.58
CA THR A 88 5.39 7.49 11.37
C THR A 88 5.12 7.12 9.91
N ILE A 89 5.54 7.96 8.95
CA ILE A 89 5.40 7.70 7.51
C ILE A 89 6.10 6.39 7.14
N ALA A 90 7.36 6.20 7.55
CA ALA A 90 8.11 4.98 7.25
C ALA A 90 7.45 3.72 7.85
N GLN A 91 6.85 3.85 9.04
CA GLN A 91 6.10 2.75 9.67
C GLN A 91 4.83 2.40 8.89
N ILE A 92 4.07 3.40 8.44
CA ILE A 92 2.86 3.18 7.64
C ILE A 92 3.24 2.53 6.31
N GLU A 93 4.28 3.03 5.63
CA GLU A 93 4.78 2.47 4.36
C GLU A 93 5.20 1.00 4.53
N ARG A 94 5.92 0.65 5.60
CA ARG A 94 6.29 -0.74 5.89
C ARG A 94 5.05 -1.64 6.08
N ARG A 95 4.05 -1.16 6.83
CA ARG A 95 2.81 -1.90 7.06
C ARG A 95 2.01 -2.08 5.77
N LEU A 96 2.00 -1.08 4.89
CA LEU A 96 1.41 -1.20 3.57
C LEU A 96 2.10 -2.29 2.75
N CYS A 97 3.43 -2.30 2.69
CA CYS A 97 4.17 -3.35 1.99
C CYS A 97 3.81 -4.75 2.53
N GLN A 98 3.73 -4.91 3.86
CA GLN A 98 3.33 -6.16 4.48
C GLN A 98 1.90 -6.57 4.11
N CYS A 99 0.92 -5.66 4.17
CA CYS A 99 -0.45 -5.97 3.77
C CYS A 99 -0.58 -6.32 2.30
N HIS A 100 0.17 -5.66 1.41
CA HIS A 100 0.19 -5.99 -0.01
C HIS A 100 0.78 -7.39 -0.26
N GLN A 101 1.86 -7.75 0.44
CA GLN A 101 2.44 -9.09 0.37
C GLN A 101 1.45 -10.15 0.87
N GLN A 102 0.82 -9.91 2.02
CA GLN A 102 -0.21 -10.81 2.57
C GLN A 102 -1.39 -10.99 1.62
N LEU A 103 -1.82 -9.93 0.95
CA LEU A 103 -2.90 -10.01 -0.02
C LEU A 103 -2.53 -10.88 -1.22
N GLN A 104 -1.29 -10.75 -1.70
CA GLN A 104 -0.77 -11.56 -2.80
C GLN A 104 -0.70 -13.05 -2.43
N GLU A 105 -0.17 -13.37 -1.25
CA GLU A 105 -0.10 -14.75 -0.74
C GLU A 105 -1.49 -15.40 -0.64
N LEU A 106 -2.48 -14.66 -0.12
CA LEU A 106 -3.87 -15.14 -0.04
C LEU A 106 -4.52 -15.38 -1.42
N GLU A 107 -4.15 -14.58 -2.43
CA GLU A 107 -4.64 -14.75 -3.80
C GLU A 107 -3.98 -15.93 -4.52
N GLU A 108 -2.69 -16.18 -4.24
CA GLU A 108 -1.92 -17.32 -4.77
C GLU A 108 -2.36 -18.65 -4.14
N ASP A 109 -2.65 -18.69 -2.84
CA ASP A 109 -3.16 -19.87 -2.12
C ASP A 109 -4.56 -20.28 -2.59
N CYS A 110 -5.37 -19.33 -3.06
CA CYS A 110 -6.66 -19.63 -3.69
C CYS A 110 -6.50 -20.28 -5.08
N ARG A 111 -5.40 -19.99 -5.79
CA ARG A 111 -5.13 -20.52 -7.14
C ARG A 111 -4.47 -21.90 -7.08
N SER A 112 -3.67 -22.19 -6.06
CA SER A 112 -2.95 -23.47 -5.92
C SER A 112 -3.86 -24.63 -5.50
N LYS A 113 -4.96 -24.38 -4.78
CA LYS A 113 -5.95 -25.41 -4.39
C LYS A 113 -6.89 -25.88 -5.52
N GLY A 114 -6.85 -25.26 -6.71
CA GLY A 114 -7.65 -25.65 -7.88
C GLY A 114 -7.02 -26.70 -8.80
N SER A 115 -5.84 -27.24 -8.45
CA SER A 115 -5.09 -28.17 -9.29
C SER A 115 -4.78 -29.46 -8.52
N VAL A 116 -5.70 -30.42 -8.58
CA VAL A 116 -5.36 -31.83 -8.32
C VAL A 116 -5.84 -32.64 -9.53
N LEU A 117 -4.87 -33.08 -10.34
CA LEU A 117 -4.63 -34.47 -10.76
C LEU A 117 -3.59 -34.47 -11.89
N LYS A 118 -2.34 -34.90 -11.61
CA LYS A 118 -1.70 -36.07 -12.25
C LYS A 118 -0.28 -36.34 -11.70
N VAL A 119 -0.22 -37.37 -10.85
CA VAL A 119 0.77 -38.48 -10.77
C VAL A 119 2.26 -38.21 -10.48
N GLU A 120 2.68 -38.87 -9.40
CA GLU A 120 4.01 -39.19 -8.84
C GLU A 120 5.21 -39.39 -9.78
N SER A 121 6.39 -39.02 -9.25
CA SER A 121 7.64 -39.82 -9.12
C SER A 121 8.79 -38.82 -8.80
N SER A 122 9.70 -38.96 -7.84
CA SER A 122 10.11 -40.04 -6.93
C SER A 122 10.88 -39.43 -5.74
N LEU A 123 10.83 -40.10 -4.59
CA LEU A 123 11.87 -40.02 -3.54
C LEU A 123 13.21 -40.49 -4.13
N ASP A 124 14.34 -39.82 -3.82
CA ASP A 124 15.55 -40.50 -3.33
C ASP A 124 16.62 -39.57 -2.71
N ASN A 125 16.99 -39.95 -1.49
CA ASN A 125 18.24 -39.82 -0.72
C ASN A 125 19.01 -38.50 -0.46
N CYS A 126 19.16 -38.26 0.85
CA CYS A 126 20.30 -37.64 1.51
C CYS A 126 21.62 -38.36 1.19
N GLU A 127 22.69 -37.63 0.87
CA GLU A 127 24.05 -37.95 1.34
C GLU A 127 24.89 -36.67 1.50
N GLN A 128 25.38 -36.48 2.72
CA GLN A 128 26.61 -35.75 3.02
C GLN A 128 27.81 -36.60 2.58
N PRO A 129 28.97 -35.99 2.30
CA PRO A 129 30.18 -36.55 2.88
C PRO A 129 31.04 -35.51 3.60
N SER A 130 31.55 -36.00 4.73
CA SER A 130 32.33 -35.36 5.76
C SER A 130 33.85 -35.47 5.49
N ALA A 131 34.55 -34.44 5.98
CA ALA A 131 35.90 -34.43 6.56
C ALA A 131 37.16 -34.68 5.70
N LYS A 132 38.04 -33.66 5.67
CA LYS A 132 39.28 -33.54 6.50
C LYS A 132 40.02 -32.24 6.11
N ALA A 133 40.19 -31.26 7.00
CA ALA A 133 41.27 -31.13 8.01
C ALA A 133 42.67 -30.92 7.37
N THR A 134 43.57 -29.97 7.70
CA THR A 134 43.72 -28.88 8.68
C THR A 134 45.03 -28.14 8.28
N VAL A 135 45.28 -26.94 8.86
CA VAL A 135 46.61 -26.35 9.17
C VAL A 135 47.08 -25.17 8.29
N SER A 136 46.86 -23.98 8.86
CA SER A 136 47.72 -22.78 8.97
C SER A 136 48.98 -22.60 8.10
N LYS A 137 49.15 -21.39 7.54
CA LYS A 137 50.39 -20.61 7.67
C LYS A 137 50.21 -19.12 7.33
N SER A 138 50.50 -18.24 8.28
CA SER A 138 50.88 -16.84 8.02
C SER A 138 52.34 -16.80 7.54
N PRO A 139 52.76 -15.75 6.83
CA PRO A 139 53.78 -14.90 7.44
C PRO A 139 53.56 -13.41 7.23
N LYS A 140 54.19 -12.65 8.12
CA LYS A 140 54.27 -11.20 8.25
C LYS A 140 55.73 -10.82 7.96
N LEU A 141 55.99 -9.73 7.23
CA LEU A 141 57.11 -8.77 7.39
C LEU A 141 57.15 -7.86 6.14
N GLY A 142 57.00 -6.54 6.29
CA GLY A 142 58.11 -5.59 6.27
C GLY A 142 57.89 -4.68 5.04
N GLY A 143 58.05 -3.37 5.03
CA GLY A 143 58.79 -2.43 5.83
C GLY A 143 59.32 -1.38 4.84
N GLU A 144 59.27 -0.12 5.25
CA GLU A 144 60.24 0.95 4.91
C GLU A 144 59.99 1.84 3.68
N ASP A 145 60.28 3.11 3.95
CA ASP A 145 60.12 4.33 3.17
C ASP A 145 61.08 4.43 1.98
N GLY A 146 60.75 5.29 1.02
CA GLY A 146 61.67 5.62 -0.07
C GLY A 146 61.14 6.69 -1.02
N LEU A 147 61.39 7.94 -0.66
CA LEU A 147 61.34 9.09 -1.56
C LEU A 147 62.25 8.85 -2.78
N SER A 148 61.76 9.11 -3.99
CA SER A 148 62.64 9.55 -5.08
C SER A 148 61.86 10.37 -6.10
N SER A 149 62.19 11.65 -6.10
CA SER A 149 62.00 12.62 -7.17
C SER A 149 62.28 12.03 -8.55
N ASN A 150 61.46 12.39 -9.55
CA ASN A 150 61.90 12.94 -10.85
C ASN A 150 60.68 13.44 -11.64
N LEU A 151 60.64 14.76 -11.88
CA LEU A 151 59.85 15.41 -12.93
C LEU A 151 60.64 15.28 -14.25
N PRO A 152 60.00 15.22 -15.43
CA PRO A 152 59.61 16.47 -16.09
C PRO A 152 58.22 16.47 -16.75
N ASP A 153 57.67 17.67 -16.78
CA ASP A 153 56.54 18.18 -17.54
C ASP A 153 56.78 18.13 -19.05
N VAL A 154 55.88 17.50 -19.84
CA VAL A 154 55.57 17.90 -21.24
C VAL A 154 54.12 17.51 -21.59
N THR A 155 53.32 18.55 -21.80
CA THR A 155 52.04 18.61 -22.53
C THR A 155 51.96 17.73 -23.80
N ARG A 156 50.98 16.81 -23.88
CA ARG A 156 50.00 16.63 -25.01
C ARG A 156 49.11 15.39 -24.78
N PRO A 157 47.78 15.47 -24.96
CA PRO A 157 46.89 14.32 -24.85
C PRO A 157 46.88 13.51 -26.15
N PHE A 158 47.19 12.22 -26.07
CA PHE A 158 46.88 11.23 -27.10
C PHE A 158 45.94 10.18 -26.51
N THR A 159 44.83 10.04 -27.20
CA THR A 159 43.76 9.06 -27.09
C THR A 159 44.30 7.63 -27.01
N LEU A 160 43.93 6.90 -25.95
CA LEU A 160 43.83 5.45 -25.99
C LEU A 160 42.47 5.03 -25.45
N GLU A 161 41.52 5.07 -26.37
CA GLU A 161 40.28 4.33 -26.38
C GLU A 161 40.59 2.84 -26.23
N SER A 162 40.21 2.24 -25.10
CA SER A 162 39.79 0.84 -25.02
C SER A 162 39.27 0.49 -23.62
N HIS A 163 38.11 -0.17 -23.58
CA HIS A 163 37.56 -0.96 -22.46
C HIS A 163 36.63 -0.31 -21.43
N PHE A 164 35.64 0.50 -21.82
CA PHE A 164 34.46 0.75 -20.94
C PHE A 164 33.12 0.90 -21.70
N SER A 165 32.92 0.17 -22.81
CA SER A 165 31.68 0.28 -23.60
C SER A 165 30.75 -0.93 -23.54
N ASP A 166 30.96 -1.90 -22.65
CA ASP A 166 30.21 -3.17 -22.68
C ASP A 166 29.22 -3.39 -21.51
N LEU A 167 28.75 -2.32 -20.85
CA LEU A 167 27.78 -2.44 -19.74
C LEU A 167 26.68 -1.37 -19.73
N GLN A 168 26.27 -0.86 -20.90
CA GLN A 168 25.10 0.02 -21.01
C GLN A 168 24.00 -0.47 -21.98
N GLN A 169 24.12 -1.66 -22.55
CA GLN A 169 23.14 -2.15 -23.53
C GLN A 169 22.18 -3.22 -22.97
N GLU A 170 21.84 -3.17 -21.69
CA GLU A 170 20.93 -4.17 -21.10
C GLU A 170 19.91 -3.58 -20.13
N ASN A 171 19.39 -2.37 -20.36
CA ASN A 171 18.23 -1.85 -19.60
C ASN A 171 17.35 -0.79 -20.33
N PHE A 172 17.65 -0.41 -21.58
CA PHE A 172 16.91 0.66 -22.27
C PHE A 172 15.49 0.28 -22.72
N SER A 173 15.19 -1.01 -22.82
CA SER A 173 13.89 -1.52 -23.31
C SER A 173 12.86 -1.64 -22.18
N GLU A 174 13.29 -1.97 -20.97
CA GLU A 174 12.39 -2.21 -19.83
C GLU A 174 11.83 -0.91 -19.25
N THR A 175 12.62 0.16 -19.21
CA THR A 175 12.17 1.49 -18.75
C THR A 175 11.11 2.10 -19.67
N LYS A 176 11.19 1.84 -21.00
CA LYS A 176 10.21 2.31 -21.98
C LYS A 176 8.84 1.64 -21.80
N HIS A 177 8.84 0.32 -21.60
CA HIS A 177 7.60 -0.44 -21.41
C HIS A 177 6.88 -0.05 -20.12
N VAL A 178 7.63 0.11 -19.02
CA VAL A 178 7.06 0.56 -17.73
C VAL A 178 6.53 2.00 -17.82
N SER A 179 7.22 2.90 -18.55
CA SER A 179 6.76 4.28 -18.78
C SER A 179 5.46 4.32 -19.60
N GLN A 180 5.34 3.49 -20.64
CA GLN A 180 4.14 3.39 -21.46
C GLN A 180 2.93 2.85 -20.67
N LYS A 181 3.13 1.82 -19.84
CA LYS A 181 2.09 1.27 -18.96
C LYS A 181 1.55 2.32 -17.97
N ARG A 182 2.43 3.11 -17.36
CA ARG A 182 2.04 4.22 -16.47
C ARG A 182 1.22 5.29 -17.19
N LYS A 183 1.59 5.62 -18.44
CA LYS A 183 0.85 6.58 -19.27
C LYS A 183 -0.58 6.11 -19.56
N LEU A 184 -0.76 4.83 -19.89
CA LEU A 184 -2.07 4.20 -20.09
C LEU A 184 -2.91 4.22 -18.81
N GLN A 185 -2.33 3.87 -17.66
CA GLN A 185 -3.03 3.91 -16.38
C GLN A 185 -3.47 5.34 -16.01
N LEU A 186 -2.59 6.33 -16.21
CA LEU A 186 -2.92 7.73 -15.97
C LEU A 186 -4.06 8.22 -16.86
N GLN A 187 -4.07 7.81 -18.14
CA GLN A 187 -5.15 8.13 -19.06
C GLN A 187 -6.48 7.53 -18.60
N LYS A 188 -6.48 6.27 -18.16
CA LYS A 188 -7.67 5.60 -17.64
C LYS A 188 -8.24 6.31 -16.41
N VAL A 189 -7.37 6.63 -15.44
CA VAL A 189 -7.81 7.35 -14.22
C VAL A 189 -8.36 8.74 -14.57
N LYS A 190 -7.78 9.42 -15.57
CA LYS A 190 -8.29 10.71 -16.03
C LYS A 190 -9.70 10.57 -16.64
N GLU A 191 -9.95 9.52 -17.41
CA GLU A 191 -11.27 9.25 -18.00
C GLU A 191 -12.32 8.94 -16.92
N GLU A 192 -12.01 8.04 -15.98
CA GLU A 192 -12.89 7.74 -14.84
C GLU A 192 -13.18 9.00 -14.01
N LEU A 193 -12.18 9.86 -13.78
CA LEU A 193 -12.37 11.12 -13.07
C LEU A 193 -13.34 12.05 -13.80
N THR A 194 -13.27 12.12 -15.15
CA THR A 194 -14.21 12.93 -15.93
C THR A 194 -15.63 12.37 -15.88
N GLU A 195 -15.77 11.04 -15.87
CA GLU A 195 -17.08 10.38 -15.77
C GLU A 195 -17.71 10.62 -14.39
N VAL A 196 -16.94 10.44 -13.31
CA VAL A 196 -17.39 10.73 -11.94
C VAL A 196 -17.80 12.20 -11.78
N ASN A 197 -17.04 13.12 -12.36
CA ASN A 197 -17.38 14.54 -12.29
C ASN A 197 -18.70 14.86 -13.01
N LYS A 198 -18.96 14.21 -14.15
CA LYS A 198 -20.26 14.31 -14.83
C LYS A 198 -21.39 13.81 -13.94
N PHE A 199 -21.24 12.61 -13.35
CA PHE A 199 -22.25 12.08 -12.43
C PHE A 199 -22.49 12.97 -11.21
N HIS A 200 -21.44 13.61 -10.67
CA HIS A 200 -21.58 14.56 -9.57
C HIS A 200 -22.46 15.75 -9.97
N ILE A 201 -22.23 16.33 -11.15
CA ILE A 201 -23.04 17.43 -11.69
C ILE A 201 -24.47 16.98 -11.90
N ASP A 202 -24.69 15.82 -12.55
CA ASP A 202 -26.02 15.28 -12.82
C ASP A 202 -26.79 15.03 -11.51
N LEU A 203 -26.13 14.45 -10.49
CA LEU A 203 -26.71 14.19 -9.18
C LEU A 203 -27.05 15.50 -8.45
N GLN A 204 -26.18 16.51 -8.55
CA GLN A 204 -26.43 17.83 -7.97
C GLN A 204 -27.68 18.48 -8.59
N VAL A 205 -27.83 18.41 -9.91
CA VAL A 205 -29.01 18.92 -10.62
C VAL A 205 -30.26 18.15 -10.18
N TYR A 206 -30.19 16.82 -10.16
CA TYR A 206 -31.29 15.97 -9.73
C TYR A 206 -31.74 16.28 -8.29
N TYR A 207 -30.79 16.49 -7.37
CA TYR A 207 -31.11 16.83 -5.99
C TYR A 207 -31.85 18.17 -5.88
N GLN A 208 -31.42 19.20 -6.62
CA GLN A 208 -32.10 20.50 -6.60
C GLN A 208 -33.52 20.42 -7.16
N ASP A 209 -33.69 19.68 -8.24
CA ASP A 209 -34.99 19.43 -8.88
C ASP A 209 -35.93 18.64 -7.95
N LEU A 210 -35.44 17.58 -7.31
CA LEU A 210 -36.21 16.81 -6.32
C LEU A 210 -36.62 17.67 -5.12
N LYS A 211 -35.70 18.51 -4.61
CA LYS A 211 -36.00 19.46 -3.53
C LYS A 211 -37.09 20.45 -3.94
N GLY A 212 -37.04 20.94 -5.18
CA GLY A 212 -38.07 21.83 -5.74
C GLY A 212 -39.45 21.18 -5.76
N ARG A 213 -39.55 19.94 -6.28
CA ARG A 213 -40.81 19.17 -6.27
C ARG A 213 -41.34 18.96 -4.86
N TYR A 214 -40.49 18.53 -3.94
CA TYR A 214 -40.91 18.29 -2.55
C TYR A 214 -41.53 19.54 -1.90
N LEU A 215 -40.90 20.70 -2.10
CA LEU A 215 -41.43 21.96 -1.58
C LEU A 215 -42.77 22.34 -2.21
N MET A 216 -42.92 22.13 -3.52
CA MET A 216 -44.17 22.36 -4.25
C MET A 216 -45.28 21.44 -3.72
N ASP A 217 -45.02 20.14 -3.61
CA ASP A 217 -45.99 19.15 -3.13
C ASP A 217 -46.41 19.43 -1.68
N LEU A 218 -45.46 19.85 -0.84
CA LEU A 218 -45.73 20.27 0.53
C LEU A 218 -46.63 21.52 0.56
N GLN A 219 -46.34 22.52 -0.28
CA GLN A 219 -47.16 23.73 -0.37
C GLN A 219 -48.59 23.40 -0.82
N MET A 220 -48.75 22.61 -1.89
CA MET A 220 -50.06 22.17 -2.39
C MET A 220 -50.85 21.40 -1.32
N SER A 221 -50.18 20.55 -0.55
CA SER A 221 -50.81 19.78 0.54
C SER A 221 -51.29 20.69 1.68
N LEU A 222 -50.51 21.71 2.03
CA LEU A 222 -50.89 22.69 3.06
C LEU A 222 -52.08 23.55 2.60
N GLU A 223 -52.08 24.03 1.36
CA GLU A 223 -53.19 24.81 0.78
C GLU A 223 -54.48 23.98 0.74
N SER A 224 -54.41 22.72 0.31
CA SER A 224 -55.57 21.81 0.31
C SER A 224 -56.12 21.58 1.72
N LEU A 225 -55.25 21.45 2.72
CA LEU A 225 -55.67 21.28 4.12
C LEU A 225 -56.34 22.55 4.66
N GLN A 226 -55.82 23.73 4.31
CA GLN A 226 -56.41 25.01 4.67
C GLN A 226 -57.78 25.21 4.02
N GLU A 227 -57.92 24.90 2.72
CA GLU A 227 -59.20 25.00 2.02
C GLU A 227 -60.27 24.11 2.66
N LYS A 228 -59.92 22.86 3.01
CA LYS A 228 -60.82 21.96 3.73
C LYS A 228 -61.21 22.45 5.12
N LYS A 229 -60.35 23.22 5.78
CA LYS A 229 -60.65 23.84 7.08
C LYS A 229 -61.58 25.07 6.94
N CYS A 230 -61.54 25.75 5.79
CA CYS A 230 -62.34 26.95 5.52
C CYS A 230 -63.71 26.67 4.90
N ARG A 231 -63.98 25.45 4.43
CA ARG A 231 -65.30 24.97 3.98
C ARG A 231 -66.08 24.36 5.13
#